data_AF-A0A191ZGJ9-F1
#
_entry.id   AF-A0A191ZGJ9-F1
#
_cell.length_a   1.000
_cell.length_b   1.000
_cell.length_c   1.000
_cell.angle_alpha   90.00
_cell.angle_beta   90.00
_cell.angle_gamma   90.00
#
_symmetry.space_group_name_H-M   'P 1'
#
loop_
_entity.id
_entity.type
_entity.pdbx_description
1 polymer ?
#
loop_
_entity_poly.entity_id
_entity_poly.type
_entity_poly.pdbx_seq_one_letter_code
_entity_poly.pdbx_strand_id
1 'polypeptide(L)'
;MVDALNGSDDEQAQRLIAQYREDGWVNLASQLENWLHGAEPATAALDDEDRQIVQGIRQAQTDPDWLSRLTEQARTDAAEGIARLIVAATWGDPAALELLSNLREAATEDGIEGSLAHAFVAMVEGERDIAALVARYPKAESTLLSAIVQQVRVQETE
;
A
#
# COMPACT_ATOMS: atom_id res chain seq x y z
N MET A 1 36.17 -2.70 7.92
CA MET A 1 35.02 -3.47 8.45
C MET A 1 33.71 -2.75 8.09
N VAL A 2 33.59 -2.32 6.83
CA VAL A 2 32.42 -1.62 6.26
C VAL A 2 32.06 -2.29 4.91
N ASP A 3 33.05 -2.86 4.21
CA ASP A 3 32.86 -3.61 2.95
C ASP A 3 32.05 -4.90 3.05
N ALA A 4 31.94 -5.52 4.24
CA ALA A 4 31.21 -6.78 4.40
C ALA A 4 29.69 -6.62 4.49
N LEU A 5 29.20 -5.39 4.76
CA LEU A 5 27.77 -5.07 4.82
C LEU A 5 27.22 -4.65 3.45
N ASN A 6 28.04 -4.02 2.59
CA ASN A 6 27.61 -3.65 1.22
C ASN A 6 27.39 -4.87 0.31
N GLY A 7 28.13 -5.96 0.52
CA GLY A 7 28.02 -7.15 -0.33
C GLY A 7 26.66 -7.85 -0.25
N SER A 8 26.01 -7.85 0.93
CA SER A 8 24.71 -8.53 1.09
C SER A 8 23.55 -7.76 0.49
N ASP A 9 23.64 -6.44 0.43
CA ASP A 9 22.58 -5.56 -0.07
C ASP A 9 22.64 -5.48 -1.60
N ASP A 10 23.85 -5.44 -2.18
CA ASP A 10 24.07 -5.53 -3.62
C ASP A 10 23.59 -6.89 -4.18
N GLU A 11 23.87 -7.99 -3.49
CA GLU A 11 23.36 -9.32 -3.90
C GLU A 11 21.84 -9.42 -3.83
N GLN A 12 21.20 -8.78 -2.84
CA GLN A 12 19.75 -8.71 -2.74
C GLN A 12 19.15 -7.87 -3.87
N ALA A 13 19.73 -6.70 -4.16
CA ALA A 13 19.30 -5.84 -5.23
C ALA A 13 19.43 -6.53 -6.60
N GLN A 14 20.54 -7.25 -6.85
CA GLN A 14 20.73 -8.03 -8.07
C GLN A 14 19.68 -9.14 -8.24
N ARG A 15 19.35 -9.86 -7.16
CA ARG A 15 18.28 -10.88 -7.21
C ARG A 15 16.91 -10.27 -7.54
N LEU A 16 16.57 -9.14 -6.94
CA LEU A 16 15.32 -8.43 -7.23
C LEU A 16 15.27 -7.96 -8.68
N ILE A 17 16.36 -7.37 -9.19
CA ILE A 17 16.45 -6.93 -10.59
C ILE A 17 16.30 -8.11 -11.56
N ALA A 18 16.91 -9.25 -11.25
CA ALA A 18 16.74 -10.47 -12.05
C ALA A 18 15.27 -10.93 -12.09
N GLN A 19 14.57 -10.90 -10.95
CA GLN A 19 13.15 -11.22 -10.89
C GLN A 19 12.31 -10.27 -11.76
N TYR A 20 12.51 -8.95 -11.63
CA TYR A 20 11.81 -7.97 -12.47
C TYR A 20 12.00 -8.22 -13.97
N ARG A 21 13.21 -8.63 -14.37
CA ARG A 21 13.49 -9.01 -15.75
C ARG A 21 12.67 -10.23 -16.19
N GLU A 22 12.57 -11.25 -15.35
CA GLU A 22 11.75 -12.44 -15.60
C GLU A 22 10.25 -12.11 -15.69
N ASP A 23 9.80 -11.13 -14.89
CA ASP A 23 8.42 -10.65 -14.86
C ASP A 23 8.08 -9.72 -16.04
N GLY A 24 9.03 -9.48 -16.96
CA GLY A 24 8.81 -8.71 -18.19
C GLY A 24 9.23 -7.25 -18.13
N TRP A 25 9.75 -6.76 -17.00
CA TRP A 25 10.28 -5.40 -16.81
C TRP A 25 11.71 -5.27 -17.34
N VAL A 26 11.95 -5.76 -18.56
CA VAL A 26 13.30 -5.95 -19.11
C VAL A 26 14.08 -4.65 -19.22
N ASN A 27 13.43 -3.57 -19.67
CA ASN A 27 14.06 -2.27 -19.85
C ASN A 27 14.42 -1.64 -18.50
N LEU A 28 13.47 -1.57 -17.56
CA LEU A 28 13.72 -1.14 -16.18
C LEU A 28 14.85 -1.94 -15.53
N ALA A 29 14.78 -3.27 -15.56
CA ALA A 29 15.79 -4.13 -14.95
C ALA A 29 17.19 -3.89 -15.52
N SER A 30 17.30 -3.66 -16.83
CA SER A 30 18.57 -3.32 -17.48
C SER A 30 19.11 -1.96 -17.02
N GLN A 31 18.24 -0.96 -16.85
CA GLN A 31 18.65 0.35 -16.33
C GLN A 31 19.07 0.28 -14.86
N LEU A 32 18.36 -0.49 -14.02
CA LEU A 32 18.69 -0.67 -12.62
C LEU A 32 20.03 -1.42 -12.43
N GLU A 33 20.31 -2.44 -13.25
CA GLU A 33 21.59 -3.15 -13.22
C GLU A 33 22.77 -2.23 -13.57
N ASN A 34 22.64 -1.45 -14.65
CA ASN A 34 23.64 -0.45 -15.01
C ASN A 34 23.84 0.57 -13.88
N TRP A 35 22.76 0.94 -13.21
CA TRP A 35 22.79 1.90 -12.12
C TRP A 35 23.48 1.38 -10.86
N LEU A 36 23.24 0.12 -10.48
CA LEU A 36 24.01 -0.55 -9.42
C LEU A 36 25.51 -0.59 -9.74
N HIS A 37 25.87 -0.71 -11.02
CA HIS A 37 27.27 -0.65 -11.46
C HIS A 37 27.83 0.76 -11.64
N GLY A 38 27.09 1.80 -11.22
CA GLY A 38 27.55 3.19 -11.16
C GLY A 38 27.28 4.03 -12.41
N ALA A 39 26.50 3.53 -13.37
CA ALA A 39 26.05 4.32 -14.51
C ALA A 39 24.72 5.05 -14.21
N GLU A 40 24.48 6.22 -14.81
CA GLU A 40 23.16 6.85 -14.68
C GLU A 40 22.13 6.16 -15.59
N PRO A 41 20.90 5.87 -15.11
CA PRO A 41 19.86 5.24 -15.90
C PRO A 41 19.40 6.16 -17.04
N ALA A 42 19.34 5.61 -18.25
CA ALA A 42 18.92 6.28 -19.47
C ALA A 42 17.39 6.39 -19.54
N THR A 43 16.82 7.38 -18.84
CA THR A 43 15.35 7.55 -18.69
C THR A 43 14.59 7.80 -19.99
N ALA A 44 15.26 8.19 -21.07
CA ALA A 44 14.63 8.43 -22.38
C ALA A 44 14.16 7.14 -23.07
N ALA A 45 14.72 5.98 -22.70
CA ALA A 45 14.37 4.68 -23.26
C ALA A 45 13.31 3.92 -22.43
N LEU A 46 12.95 4.46 -21.27
CA LEU A 46 11.93 3.91 -20.36
C LEU A 46 10.54 4.39 -20.77
N ASP A 47 9.50 3.66 -20.43
CA ASP A 47 8.12 4.17 -20.53
C ASP A 47 7.78 5.07 -19.32
N ASP A 48 6.53 5.54 -19.23
CA ASP A 48 6.11 6.43 -18.15
C ASP A 48 6.20 5.78 -16.76
N GLU A 49 5.83 4.49 -16.67
CA GLU A 49 5.80 3.75 -15.41
C GLU A 49 7.23 3.48 -14.91
N ASP A 50 8.09 2.97 -15.80
CA ASP A 50 9.50 2.74 -15.52
C ASP A 50 10.22 4.03 -15.10
N ARG A 51 9.91 5.16 -15.75
CA ARG A 51 10.48 6.46 -15.38
C ARG A 51 10.08 6.87 -13.97
N GLN A 52 8.84 6.66 -13.57
CA GLN A 52 8.37 6.99 -12.22
C GLN A 52 9.07 6.15 -11.16
N ILE A 53 9.29 4.85 -11.43
CA ILE A 53 10.02 3.96 -10.53
C ILE A 53 11.46 4.46 -10.34
N VAL A 54 12.18 4.76 -11.43
CA VAL A 54 13.57 5.29 -11.35
C VAL A 54 13.62 6.62 -10.59
N GLN A 55 12.65 7.51 -10.81
CA GLN A 55 12.55 8.77 -10.07
C GLN A 55 12.29 8.53 -8.58
N GLY A 56 11.42 7.58 -8.23
CA GLY A 56 11.16 7.19 -6.84
C GLY A 56 12.42 6.66 -6.14
N ILE A 57 13.21 5.83 -6.82
CA ILE A 57 14.49 5.33 -6.27
C ILE A 57 15.47 6.49 -6.07
N ARG A 58 15.59 7.43 -7.02
CA ARG A 58 16.45 8.62 -6.85
C ARG A 58 16.02 9.48 -5.66
N GLN A 59 14.71 9.66 -5.51
CA GLN A 59 14.16 10.40 -4.39
C GLN A 59 14.49 9.71 -3.06
N ALA A 60 14.34 8.39 -2.99
CA ALA A 60 14.70 7.61 -1.81
C ALA A 60 16.22 7.61 -1.50
N GLN A 61 17.09 7.70 -2.52
CA GLN A 61 18.53 7.86 -2.29
C GLN A 61 18.87 9.24 -1.69
N THR A 62 18.15 10.28 -2.09
CA THR A 62 18.36 11.65 -1.58
C THR A 62 17.73 11.84 -0.20
N ASP A 63 16.62 11.14 0.05
CA ASP A 63 15.82 11.21 1.25
C ASP A 63 15.31 9.79 1.61
N PRO A 64 16.08 9.02 2.39
CA PRO A 64 15.74 7.64 2.74
C PRO A 64 14.38 7.47 3.43
N ASP A 65 13.92 8.48 4.14
CA ASP A 65 12.64 8.46 4.86
C ASP A 65 11.45 8.83 3.97
N TRP A 66 11.68 9.31 2.74
CA TRP A 66 10.64 9.75 1.82
C TRP A 66 9.59 8.67 1.57
N LEU A 67 10.02 7.42 1.32
CA LEU A 67 9.10 6.33 0.98
C LEU A 67 8.20 5.97 2.18
N SER A 68 8.76 5.95 3.39
CA SER A 68 8.01 5.71 4.61
C SER A 68 7.00 6.82 4.89
N ARG A 69 7.40 8.10 4.70
CA ARG A 69 6.48 9.24 4.84
C ARG A 69 5.37 9.22 3.79
N LEU A 70 5.69 8.88 2.54
CA LEU A 70 4.70 8.74 1.47
C LEU A 70 3.68 7.64 1.79
N THR A 71 4.15 6.50 2.30
CA THR A 71 3.28 5.39 2.69
C THR A 71 2.36 5.77 3.85
N GLU A 72 2.88 6.50 4.85
CA GLU A 72 2.08 6.94 5.99
C GLU A 72 1.04 8.00 5.59
N GLN A 73 1.39 8.92 4.69
CA GLN A 73 0.44 9.87 4.13
C GLN A 73 -0.67 9.16 3.36
N ALA A 74 -0.30 8.24 2.45
CA ALA A 74 -1.28 7.47 1.68
C ALA A 74 -2.22 6.66 2.59
N ARG A 75 -1.69 6.08 3.68
CA ARG A 75 -2.48 5.39 4.69
C ARG A 75 -3.46 6.33 5.39
N THR A 76 -3.00 7.52 5.77
CA THR A 76 -3.82 8.55 6.43
C THR A 76 -4.97 8.98 5.52
N ASP A 77 -4.66 9.32 4.27
CA ASP A 77 -5.66 9.77 3.28
C ASP A 77 -6.69 8.67 2.99
N ALA A 78 -6.23 7.42 2.82
CA ALA A 78 -7.11 6.28 2.64
C ALA A 78 -8.01 6.04 3.86
N ALA A 79 -7.45 6.12 5.07
CA ALA A 79 -8.19 5.94 6.30
C ALA A 79 -9.30 7.00 6.44
N GLU A 80 -9.02 8.25 6.09
CA GLU A 80 -9.99 9.33 6.08
C GLU A 80 -11.13 9.10 5.08
N GLY A 81 -10.79 8.79 3.83
CA GLY A 81 -11.79 8.51 2.80
C GLY A 81 -12.70 7.33 3.17
N ILE A 82 -12.12 6.24 3.66
CA ILE A 82 -12.88 5.04 4.04
C ILE A 82 -13.75 5.31 5.27
N ALA A 83 -13.24 6.02 6.28
CA ALA A 83 -14.03 6.36 7.46
C ALA A 83 -15.28 7.18 7.08
N ARG A 84 -15.16 8.13 6.13
CA ARG A 84 -16.32 8.90 5.63
C ARG A 84 -17.37 8.00 5.00
N LEU A 85 -16.95 7.01 4.21
CA LEU A 85 -17.86 6.03 3.61
C LEU A 85 -18.56 5.19 4.70
N ILE A 86 -17.83 4.74 5.71
CA ILE A 86 -18.40 3.95 6.81
C ILE A 86 -19.43 4.75 7.60
N VAL A 87 -19.14 6.01 7.96
CA VAL A 87 -20.09 6.87 8.67
C VAL A 87 -21.32 7.16 7.81
N ALA A 88 -21.14 7.49 6.53
CA ALA A 88 -22.26 7.71 5.60
C ALA A 88 -23.15 6.45 5.49
N ALA A 89 -22.55 5.28 5.32
CA ALA A 89 -23.26 4.01 5.27
C ALA A 89 -23.99 3.69 6.59
N THR A 90 -23.37 4.01 7.74
CA THR A 90 -23.99 3.85 9.08
C THR A 90 -25.25 4.71 9.21
N TRP A 91 -25.29 5.88 8.57
CA TRP A 91 -26.48 6.74 8.50
C TRP A 91 -27.43 6.43 7.34
N GLY A 92 -27.19 5.33 6.63
CA GLY A 92 -28.10 4.83 5.59
C GLY A 92 -27.89 5.47 4.21
N ASP A 93 -26.74 6.07 3.94
CA ASP A 93 -26.40 6.52 2.59
C ASP A 93 -26.35 5.32 1.62
N PRO A 94 -27.22 5.25 0.61
CA PRO A 94 -27.33 4.07 -0.26
C PRO A 94 -26.10 3.90 -1.17
N ALA A 95 -25.46 5.00 -1.59
CA ALA A 95 -24.28 4.92 -2.46
C ALA A 95 -23.06 4.43 -1.68
N ALA A 96 -22.90 4.86 -0.43
CA ALA A 96 -21.85 4.35 0.45
C ALA A 96 -22.06 2.86 0.77
N LEU A 97 -23.30 2.45 1.07
CA LEU A 97 -23.65 1.05 1.29
C LEU A 97 -23.36 0.17 0.07
N GLU A 98 -23.75 0.62 -1.12
CA GLU A 98 -23.50 -0.09 -2.37
C GLU A 98 -22.00 -0.23 -2.64
N LEU A 99 -21.23 0.85 -2.50
CA LEU A 99 -19.78 0.82 -2.70
C LEU A 99 -19.09 -0.16 -1.74
N LEU A 100 -19.40 -0.12 -0.44
CA LEU A 100 -18.82 -1.03 0.55
C LEU A 100 -19.24 -2.49 0.29
N SER A 101 -20.47 -2.72 -0.16
CA SER A 101 -20.93 -4.06 -0.55
C SER A 101 -20.15 -4.60 -1.74
N ASN A 102 -19.96 -3.78 -2.79
CA ASN A 102 -19.21 -4.16 -3.99
C ASN A 102 -17.74 -4.46 -3.66
N LEU A 103 -17.12 -3.67 -2.77
CA LEU A 103 -15.75 -3.94 -2.30
C LEU A 103 -15.65 -5.29 -1.58
N ARG A 104 -16.63 -5.65 -0.74
CA ARG A 104 -16.66 -6.95 -0.07
C ARG A 104 -16.88 -8.10 -1.06
N GLU A 105 -17.75 -7.90 -2.04
CA GLU A 105 -18.02 -8.90 -3.09
C GLU A 105 -16.77 -9.18 -3.92
N ALA A 106 -16.12 -8.13 -4.44
CA ALA A 106 -14.85 -8.26 -5.16
C ALA A 106 -13.77 -8.97 -4.30
N ALA A 107 -13.66 -8.61 -3.02
CA ALA A 107 -12.75 -9.28 -2.10
C ALA A 107 -13.08 -10.77 -1.88
N THR A 108 -14.34 -11.17 -1.99
CA THR A 108 -14.76 -12.56 -1.91
C THR A 108 -14.43 -13.30 -3.20
N GLU A 109 -14.69 -12.69 -4.35
CA GLU A 109 -14.37 -13.23 -5.68
C GLU A 109 -12.86 -13.47 -5.84
N ASP A 110 -12.03 -12.58 -5.29
CA ASP A 110 -10.57 -12.69 -5.29
C ASP A 110 -10.01 -13.65 -4.21
N GLY A 111 -10.86 -14.30 -3.41
CA GLY A 111 -10.44 -15.26 -2.37
C GLY A 111 -9.69 -14.63 -1.19
N ILE A 112 -9.89 -13.33 -0.96
CA ILE A 112 -9.30 -12.57 0.15
C ILE A 112 -10.32 -12.33 1.27
N GLU A 113 -11.08 -13.37 1.63
CA GLU A 113 -12.04 -13.31 2.74
C GLU A 113 -11.32 -13.01 4.05
N GLY A 114 -11.92 -12.16 4.88
CA GLY A 114 -11.29 -11.69 6.11
C GLY A 114 -10.38 -10.47 5.92
N SER A 115 -10.43 -9.81 4.76
CA SER A 115 -9.74 -8.55 4.45
C SER A 115 -10.43 -7.32 5.08
N LEU A 116 -9.83 -6.15 4.87
CA LEU A 116 -10.42 -4.85 5.26
C LEU A 116 -11.84 -4.66 4.72
N ALA A 117 -12.11 -5.07 3.48
CA ALA A 117 -13.44 -4.96 2.88
C ALA A 117 -14.53 -5.70 3.69
N HIS A 118 -14.16 -6.81 4.34
CA HIS A 118 -15.06 -7.55 5.22
C HIS A 118 -15.21 -6.87 6.59
N ALA A 119 -14.15 -6.24 7.09
CA ALA A 119 -14.18 -5.48 8.33
C ALA A 119 -15.10 -4.25 8.23
N PHE A 120 -15.16 -3.59 7.07
CA PHE A 120 -16.00 -2.40 6.88
C PHE A 120 -17.48 -2.66 7.19
N VAL A 121 -18.00 -3.85 6.88
CA VAL A 121 -19.40 -4.20 7.20
C VAL A 121 -19.64 -4.25 8.70
N ALA A 122 -18.75 -4.90 9.47
CA ALA A 122 -18.85 -4.89 10.92
C ALA A 122 -18.74 -3.45 11.49
N MET A 123 -17.94 -2.60 10.86
CA MET A 123 -17.84 -1.20 11.24
C MET A 123 -19.12 -0.41 10.91
N VAL A 124 -19.78 -0.67 9.78
CA VAL A 124 -21.10 -0.10 9.49
C VAL A 124 -22.14 -0.56 10.52
N GLU A 125 -22.02 -1.79 11.02
CA GLU A 125 -22.87 -2.33 12.11
C GLU A 125 -22.50 -1.80 13.51
N GLY A 126 -21.48 -0.96 13.63
CA GLY A 126 -21.09 -0.28 14.88
C GLY A 126 -19.90 -0.88 15.62
N GLU A 127 -19.21 -1.88 15.08
CA GLU A 127 -18.00 -2.43 15.70
C GLU A 127 -16.84 -1.41 15.65
N ARG A 128 -16.20 -1.17 16.80
CA ARG A 128 -15.10 -0.19 16.97
C ARG A 128 -13.95 -0.76 17.80
N ASP A 129 -14.06 -1.98 18.30
CA ASP A 129 -12.98 -2.66 19.01
C ASP A 129 -11.97 -3.21 17.99
N ILE A 130 -10.80 -2.57 17.95
CA ILE A 130 -9.70 -2.93 17.06
C ILE A 130 -9.24 -4.37 17.30
N ALA A 131 -9.16 -4.82 18.55
CA ALA A 131 -8.70 -6.17 18.86
C ALA A 131 -9.72 -7.21 18.37
N ALA A 132 -11.01 -6.94 18.54
CA ALA A 132 -12.07 -7.81 18.03
C ALA A 132 -12.06 -7.85 16.49
N LEU A 133 -11.90 -6.70 15.83
CA LEU A 133 -11.83 -6.61 14.37
C LEU A 133 -10.60 -7.35 13.81
N VAL A 134 -9.41 -7.15 14.39
CA VAL A 134 -8.18 -7.85 13.96
C VAL A 134 -8.32 -9.36 14.16
N ALA A 135 -8.90 -9.81 15.27
CA ALA A 135 -9.12 -11.23 15.53
C ALA A 135 -10.12 -11.86 14.55
N ARG A 136 -11.16 -11.11 14.17
CA ARG A 136 -12.22 -11.57 13.24
C ARG A 136 -11.79 -11.50 11.77
N TYR A 137 -10.93 -10.55 11.43
CA TYR A 137 -10.48 -10.25 10.06
C TYR A 137 -8.95 -10.33 9.97
N PRO A 138 -8.36 -11.54 10.06
CA PRO A 138 -6.91 -11.71 10.16
C PRO A 138 -6.14 -11.35 8.89
N LYS A 139 -6.82 -11.21 7.73
CA LYS A 139 -6.21 -10.72 6.48
C LYS A 139 -6.32 -9.20 6.34
N ALA A 140 -6.95 -8.49 7.27
CA ALA A 140 -6.98 -7.04 7.28
C ALA A 140 -5.62 -6.49 7.73
N GLU A 141 -5.06 -5.53 6.99
CA GLU A 141 -3.84 -4.84 7.41
C GLU A 141 -4.14 -4.04 8.70
N SER A 142 -3.53 -4.47 9.80
CA SER A 142 -3.89 -4.01 11.15
C SER A 142 -3.69 -2.51 11.38
N THR A 143 -2.71 -1.91 10.72
CA THR A 143 -2.37 -0.50 10.90
C THR A 143 -3.40 0.39 10.21
N LEU A 144 -3.75 0.09 8.95
CA LEU A 144 -4.80 0.76 8.21
C LEU A 144 -6.16 0.55 8.87
N LEU A 145 -6.47 -0.67 9.33
CA LEU A 145 -7.69 -0.94 10.11
C LEU A 145 -7.78 -0.04 11.35
N SER A 146 -6.68 0.05 12.11
CA SER A 146 -6.61 0.91 13.29
C SER A 146 -6.78 2.39 12.94
N ALA A 147 -6.15 2.85 11.87
CA ALA A 147 -6.28 4.22 11.38
C ALA A 147 -7.73 4.55 10.96
N ILE A 148 -8.41 3.64 10.26
CA ILE A 148 -9.83 3.82 9.87
C ILE A 148 -10.72 3.88 11.12
N VAL A 149 -10.57 2.97 12.08
CA VAL A 149 -11.37 2.97 13.32
C VAL A 149 -11.17 4.28 14.08
N GLN A 150 -9.92 4.76 14.18
CA GLN A 150 -9.64 6.04 14.83
C GLN A 150 -10.33 7.19 14.11
N GLN A 151 -10.32 7.20 12.77
CA GLN A 151 -10.90 8.26 11.98
C GLN A 151 -12.45 8.24 11.97
N VAL A 152 -13.06 7.05 12.03
CA VAL A 152 -14.51 6.92 12.25
C VAL A 152 -14.91 7.56 13.57
N ARG A 153 -14.17 7.28 14.66
CA ARG A 153 -14.44 7.89 15.97
C ARG A 153 -14.34 9.41 15.95
N VAL A 154 -13.38 9.96 15.21
CA VAL A 154 -13.25 11.42 15.02
C VAL A 154 -14.52 11.96 14.35
N GLN A 155 -14.92 11.38 13.22
CA GLN A 155 -16.07 11.84 12.43
C GLN A 155 -17.42 11.68 13.14
N GLU A 156 -17.58 10.68 14.01
CA GLU A 156 -18.79 10.50 14.82
C GLU A 156 -18.94 11.53 15.95
N THR A 157 -17.85 12.24 16.29
CA THR A 157 -17.84 13.28 17.33
C THR A 157 -17.93 14.71 16.79
N GLU A 158 -17.84 14.89 15.48
CA GLU A 158 -18.02 16.17 14.78
C GLU A 158 -19.50 16.44 14.44
#